data_AF-A0A3L7J185-F1
#
_entry.id   AF-A0A3L7J185-F1
#
_cell.length_a   1.000
_cell.length_b   1.000
_cell.length_c   1.000
_cell.angle_alpha   90.00
_cell.angle_beta   90.00
_cell.angle_gamma   90.00
#
_symmetry.space_group_name_H-M   'P 1'
#
loop_
_entity.id
_entity.type
_entity.pdbx_description
1 polymer ?
#
loop_
_entity_poly.entity_id
_entity_poly.type
_entity_poly.pdbx_seq_one_letter_code
_entity_poly.pdbx_strand_id
1 'polypeptide(L)'
;MQPLAPVSPVDIDEVTHFLRDVDLTLSGLDSASTRLWIKRDANGTIIASTGYELSDDGLHALILSRRSGPFWQKLGFEPADRYELAAALRTTRQVMLFTETGQLDREVAWSRDLSH
;
A
#
# COMPACT_ATOMS: atom_id res chain seq x y z
N MET A 1 -8.88 -14.75 -17.67
CA MET A 1 -8.66 -14.21 -16.31
C MET A 1 -9.34 -12.86 -16.23
N GLN A 2 -10.20 -12.62 -15.24
CA GLN A 2 -10.74 -11.27 -15.04
C GLN A 2 -9.62 -10.29 -14.64
N PRO A 3 -9.65 -9.04 -15.15
CA PRO A 3 -8.71 -8.00 -14.77
C PRO A 3 -8.94 -7.55 -13.33
N LEU A 4 -7.95 -6.86 -12.77
CA LEU A 4 -8.11 -6.09 -11.54
C LEU A 4 -9.12 -4.96 -11.77
N ALA A 5 -10.06 -4.77 -10.85
CA ALA A 5 -11.04 -3.69 -10.85
C ALA A 5 -10.75 -2.71 -9.72
N PRO A 6 -10.93 -1.39 -9.93
CA PRO A 6 -10.76 -0.41 -8.85
C PRO A 6 -11.78 -0.67 -7.74
N VAL A 7 -11.32 -0.55 -6.50
CA VAL A 7 -12.17 -0.60 -5.30
C VAL A 7 -13.06 0.63 -5.28
N SER A 8 -14.35 0.42 -5.08
CA SER A 8 -15.35 1.45 -4.88
C SER A 8 -15.83 1.46 -3.42
N PRO A 9 -16.58 2.48 -2.98
CA PRO A 9 -17.07 2.55 -1.60
C PRO A 9 -17.90 1.34 -1.16
N VAL A 10 -18.58 0.64 -2.09
CA VAL A 10 -19.39 -0.55 -1.75
C VAL A 10 -18.53 -1.79 -1.46
N ASP A 11 -17.26 -1.78 -1.87
CA ASP A 11 -16.34 -2.92 -1.69
C ASP A 11 -15.61 -2.86 -0.34
N ILE A 12 -15.68 -1.74 0.40
CA ILE A 12 -14.80 -1.46 1.56
C ILE A 12 -14.90 -2.49 2.67
N ASP A 13 -16.11 -2.93 3.02
CA ASP A 13 -16.30 -3.93 4.07
C ASP A 13 -15.71 -5.29 3.66
N GLU A 14 -15.92 -5.71 2.42
CA GLU A 14 -15.40 -6.97 1.88
C GLU A 14 -13.86 -6.93 1.77
N VAL A 15 -13.30 -5.83 1.27
CA VAL A 15 -11.86 -5.59 1.19
C VAL A 15 -11.22 -5.60 2.58
N THR A 16 -11.86 -4.95 3.56
CA THR A 16 -11.36 -4.90 4.94
C THR A 16 -11.27 -6.30 5.54
N HIS A 17 -12.28 -7.15 5.29
CA HIS A 17 -12.27 -8.54 5.73
C HIS A 17 -11.15 -9.32 5.04
N PHE A 18 -11.08 -9.26 3.71
CA PHE A 18 -10.07 -9.97 2.92
C PHE A 18 -8.64 -9.61 3.37
N LEU A 19 -8.31 -8.32 3.48
CA LEU A 19 -6.98 -7.88 3.87
C LEU A 19 -6.65 -8.27 5.32
N ARG A 20 -7.65 -8.28 6.22
CA ARG A 20 -7.47 -8.72 7.60
C ARG A 20 -7.10 -10.20 7.66
N ASP A 21 -7.78 -11.04 6.89
CA ASP A 21 -7.56 -12.49 6.87
C ASP A 21 -6.17 -12.87 6.36
N VAL A 22 -5.62 -12.09 5.42
CA VAL A 22 -4.26 -12.30 4.90
C VAL A 22 -3.20 -11.49 5.64
N ASP A 23 -3.55 -10.90 6.79
CA ASP A 23 -2.68 -10.06 7.61
C ASP A 23 -1.98 -8.99 6.71
N LEU A 24 -2.78 -8.17 6.03
CA LEU A 24 -2.31 -7.01 5.28
C LEU A 24 -2.81 -5.72 5.94
N THR A 25 -2.10 -4.63 5.68
CA THR A 25 -2.37 -3.32 6.26
C THR A 25 -3.78 -2.83 5.91
N LEU A 26 -4.53 -2.40 6.93
CA LEU A 26 -5.87 -1.83 6.78
C LEU A 26 -5.89 -0.29 6.86
N SER A 27 -4.79 0.32 7.29
CA SER A 27 -4.71 1.77 7.43
C SER A 27 -4.79 2.47 6.09
N GLY A 28 -5.61 3.51 6.00
CA GLY A 28 -5.75 4.31 4.79
C GLY A 28 -6.69 3.73 3.73
N LEU A 29 -7.38 2.61 3.99
CA LEU A 29 -8.40 2.08 3.06
C LEU A 29 -9.55 3.06 2.81
N ASP A 30 -9.85 3.90 3.80
CA ASP A 30 -10.83 4.99 3.75
C ASP A 30 -10.25 6.31 3.21
N SER A 31 -8.94 6.37 2.96
CA SER A 31 -8.29 7.58 2.49
C SER A 31 -8.56 7.83 1.01
N ALA A 32 -8.91 9.08 0.67
CA ALA A 32 -9.05 9.53 -0.71
C ALA A 32 -7.73 9.53 -1.49
N SER A 33 -6.57 9.45 -0.83
CA SER A 33 -5.25 9.30 -1.47
C SER A 33 -4.88 7.85 -1.76
N THR A 34 -5.64 6.88 -1.25
CA THR A 34 -5.43 5.46 -1.51
C THR A 34 -6.04 5.06 -2.85
N ARG A 35 -5.29 4.28 -3.60
CA ARG A 35 -5.73 3.64 -4.84
C ARG A 35 -5.56 2.14 -4.66
N LEU A 36 -6.68 1.43 -4.69
CA LEU A 36 -6.72 -0.01 -4.45
C LEU A 36 -7.50 -0.68 -5.57
N TRP A 37 -7.02 -1.84 -6.01
CA TRP A 37 -7.68 -2.69 -6.97
C TRP A 37 -7.79 -4.10 -6.42
N ILE A 38 -8.87 -4.79 -6.79
CA ILE A 38 -9.18 -6.15 -6.39
C ILE A 38 -9.49 -7.03 -7.59
N LYS A 39 -9.20 -8.32 -7.46
CA LYS A 39 -9.60 -9.35 -8.42
C LYS A 39 -10.59 -10.27 -7.75
N ARG A 40 -11.67 -10.59 -8.46
CA ARG A 40 -12.66 -11.57 -8.04
C ARG A 40 -12.56 -12.85 -8.87
N ASP A 41 -12.95 -13.96 -8.28
CA ASP A 41 -13.14 -15.22 -8.99
C ASP A 41 -14.51 -15.29 -9.69
N ALA A 42 -14.85 -16.45 -10.25
CA ALA A 42 -16.13 -16.65 -10.95
C ALA A 42 -17.37 -16.56 -10.03
N ASN A 43 -17.19 -16.74 -8.72
CA ASN A 43 -18.26 -16.66 -7.73
C ASN A 43 -18.40 -15.25 -7.13
N GLY A 44 -17.54 -14.31 -7.55
CA GLY A 44 -17.52 -12.94 -7.04
C GLY A 44 -16.67 -12.76 -5.78
N THR A 45 -15.93 -13.77 -5.34
CA THR A 45 -15.08 -13.69 -4.14
C THR A 45 -13.76 -13.00 -4.44
N ILE A 46 -13.31 -12.08 -3.58
CA ILE A 46 -11.99 -11.45 -3.70
C ILE A 46 -10.87 -12.49 -3.51
N ILE A 47 -9.96 -12.58 -4.49
CA ILE A 47 -8.83 -13.51 -4.51
C ILE A 47 -7.47 -12.83 -4.59
N ALA A 48 -7.42 -11.52 -4.84
CA ALA A 48 -6.18 -10.74 -4.85
C ALA A 48 -6.48 -9.24 -4.71
N SER A 49 -5.51 -8.50 -4.19
CA SER A 49 -5.50 -7.03 -4.18
C SER A 49 -4.11 -6.48 -4.53
N THR A 50 -4.07 -5.22 -4.97
CA THR A 50 -2.85 -4.41 -5.05
C THR A 50 -3.22 -2.95 -4.89
N GLY A 51 -2.37 -2.15 -4.26
CA GLY A 51 -2.65 -0.72 -4.07
C GLY A 51 -1.45 0.08 -3.58
N TYR A 52 -1.62 1.40 -3.67
CA TYR A 52 -0.69 2.39 -3.16
C TYR A 52 -1.44 3.57 -2.55
N GLU A 53 -0.79 4.31 -1.67
CA GLU A 53 -1.26 5.58 -1.12
C GLU A 53 -0.38 6.73 -1.63
N LEU A 54 -0.99 7.81 -2.10
CA LEU A 54 -0.27 9.00 -2.55
C LEU A 54 -0.02 9.98 -1.39
N SER A 55 1.11 10.67 -1.42
CA SER A 55 1.28 11.92 -0.66
C SER A 55 0.32 13.00 -1.15
N ASP A 56 0.03 13.98 -0.30
CA ASP A 56 -0.83 15.13 -0.66
C ASP A 56 -0.37 15.89 -1.92
N ASP A 57 0.95 15.93 -2.18
CA ASP A 57 1.52 16.56 -3.38
C ASP A 57 1.45 15.66 -4.63
N GLY A 58 1.08 14.40 -4.48
CA GLY A 58 1.01 13.40 -5.55
C GLY A 58 2.36 13.00 -6.13
N LEU A 59 3.47 13.44 -5.56
CA LEU A 59 4.83 13.17 -6.06
C LEU A 59 5.41 11.86 -5.51
N HIS A 60 4.84 11.36 -4.41
CA HIS A 60 5.31 10.15 -3.75
C HIS A 60 4.16 9.14 -3.61
N ALA A 61 4.51 7.85 -3.74
CA ALA A 61 3.57 6.76 -3.58
C ALA A 61 4.13 5.73 -2.58
N LEU A 62 3.32 5.38 -1.58
CA LEU A 62 3.56 4.30 -0.65
C LEU A 62 2.92 3.01 -1.16
N ILE A 63 3.71 1.98 -1.45
CA ILE A 63 3.17 0.67 -1.86
C ILE A 63 2.81 -0.15 -0.62
N LEU A 64 1.59 -0.68 -0.60
CA LEU A 64 1.07 -1.50 0.50
C LEU A 64 1.58 -2.95 0.38
N SER A 65 2.79 -3.25 0.86
CA SER A 65 3.36 -4.61 0.81
C SER A 65 4.30 -4.91 1.98
N ARG A 66 4.04 -5.98 2.74
CA ARG A 66 4.79 -6.25 4.00
C ARG A 66 6.01 -7.16 3.86
N ARG A 67 6.18 -7.92 2.77
CA ARG A 67 7.30 -8.90 2.63
C ARG A 67 7.70 -9.18 1.18
N SER A 68 8.31 -8.20 0.52
CA SER A 68 8.66 -8.31 -0.91
C SER A 68 10.06 -7.80 -1.27
N GLY A 69 11.01 -7.76 -0.32
CA GLY A 69 12.35 -7.18 -0.54
C GLY A 69 13.08 -7.70 -1.78
N PRO A 70 13.34 -9.02 -1.92
CA PRO A 70 13.98 -9.58 -3.12
C PRO A 70 13.18 -9.37 -4.41
N PHE A 71 11.86 -9.20 -4.31
CA PHE A 71 11.03 -8.86 -5.46
C PHE A 71 11.23 -7.40 -5.88
N TRP A 72 11.26 -6.47 -4.92
CA TRP A 72 11.49 -5.04 -5.17
C TRP A 72 12.86 -4.76 -5.79
N GLN A 73 13.91 -5.44 -5.32
CA GLN A 73 15.26 -5.30 -5.89
C GLN A 73 15.31 -5.70 -7.37
N LYS A 74 14.61 -6.77 -7.77
CA LYS A 74 14.52 -7.17 -9.20
C LYS A 74 13.82 -6.13 -10.06
N LEU A 75 13.02 -5.27 -9.46
CA LEU A 75 12.34 -4.15 -10.11
C LEU A 75 13.15 -2.84 -10.04
N GLY A 76 14.39 -2.87 -9.55
CA GLY A 76 15.29 -1.72 -9.46
C GLY A 76 15.03 -0.80 -8.27
N PHE A 77 14.36 -1.29 -7.22
CA PHE A 77 14.26 -0.59 -5.95
C PHE A 77 15.46 -0.91 -5.06
N GLU A 78 15.94 0.08 -4.33
CA GLU A 78 17.01 -0.04 -3.35
C GLU A 78 16.47 0.21 -1.92
N PRO A 79 17.10 -0.34 -0.87
CA PRO A 79 16.77 0.00 0.51
C PRO A 79 16.91 1.52 0.74
N ALA A 80 15.93 2.11 1.43
CA ALA A 80 15.91 3.53 1.76
C ALA A 80 15.86 3.75 3.28
N ASP A 81 16.25 4.95 3.72
CA ASP A 81 16.03 5.35 5.11
C ASP A 81 14.53 5.52 5.38
N ARG A 82 14.02 4.83 6.40
CA ARG A 82 12.59 4.82 6.73
C ARG A 82 12.10 6.17 7.25
N TYR A 83 12.96 6.95 7.92
CA TYR A 83 12.59 8.25 8.46
C TYR A 83 12.62 9.32 7.38
N GLU A 84 13.56 9.25 6.43
CA GLU A 84 13.53 10.10 5.23
C GLU A 84 12.28 9.83 4.40
N LEU A 85 11.94 8.56 4.16
CA LEU A 85 10.73 8.18 3.44
C LEU A 85 9.46 8.60 4.20
N ALA A 86 9.44 8.44 5.53
CA ALA A 86 8.34 8.91 6.37
C ALA A 86 8.19 10.44 6.34
N ALA A 87 9.29 11.19 6.26
CA ALA A 87 9.21 12.64 6.11
C ALA A 87 8.60 13.06 4.77
N ALA A 88 8.98 12.38 3.68
CA ALA A 88 8.42 12.61 2.34
C ALA A 88 6.94 12.22 2.26
N LEU A 89 6.56 11.12 2.93
CA LEU A 89 5.19 10.58 2.95
C LEU A 89 4.41 10.98 4.21
N ARG A 90 4.82 12.03 4.93
CA ARG A 90 4.27 12.39 6.26
C ARG A 90 2.78 12.69 6.26
N THR A 91 2.21 12.95 5.08
CA THR A 91 0.79 13.24 4.88
C THR A 91 -0.04 11.99 4.58
N THR A 92 0.59 10.86 4.29
CA THR A 92 -0.10 9.58 4.11
C THR A 92 -0.64 9.06 5.44
N ARG A 93 -1.86 8.54 5.43
CA ARG A 93 -2.57 8.01 6.60
C ARG A 93 -1.79 6.89 7.26
N GLN A 94 -1.16 6.03 6.46
CA GLN A 94 -0.36 4.94 6.99
C GLN A 94 0.90 5.43 7.72
N VAL A 95 1.64 6.40 7.17
CA VAL A 95 2.85 6.92 7.83
C VAL A 95 2.51 7.65 9.13
N MET A 96 1.41 8.42 9.14
CA MET A 96 0.92 9.04 10.38
C MET A 96 0.66 7.97 11.45
N LEU A 97 -0.11 6.93 11.13
CA LEU A 97 -0.42 5.85 12.08
C LEU A 97 0.83 5.10 12.54
N PHE A 98 1.76 4.80 11.62
CA PHE A 98 2.97 4.04 11.95
C PHE A 98 3.93 4.84 12.84
N THR A 99 3.95 6.17 12.67
CA THR A 99 4.70 7.08 13.54
C THR A 99 4.07 7.15 14.92
N GLU A 100 2.75 7.32 15.01
CA GLU A 100 2.01 7.39 16.28
C GLU A 100 2.11 6.11 17.11
N THR A 101 2.16 4.95 16.45
CA THR A 101 2.18 3.63 17.11
C THR A 101 3.59 3.07 17.33
N GLY A 102 4.63 3.72 16.82
CA GLY A 102 6.00 3.19 16.80
C GLY A 102 6.20 1.99 15.87
N GLN A 103 5.23 1.68 15.01
CA GLN A 103 5.35 0.61 14.02
C GLN A 103 6.45 0.89 13.01
N LEU A 104 6.74 2.17 12.71
CA LEU A 104 7.75 2.58 11.73
C LEU A 104 9.13 1.95 11.98
N ASP A 105 9.51 1.72 13.24
CA ASP A 105 10.81 1.15 13.62
C ASP A 105 11.00 -0.30 13.15
N ARG A 106 9.90 -0.97 12.80
CA ARG A 106 9.89 -2.37 12.34
C ARG A 106 9.75 -2.49 10.82
N GLU A 107 9.57 -1.36 10.14
CA GLU A 107 9.34 -1.33 8.70
C GLU A 107 10.65 -1.22 7.91
N VAL A 108 10.58 -1.68 6.66
CA VAL A 108 11.65 -1.56 5.67
C VAL A 108 11.16 -0.65 4.56
N ALA A 109 11.92 0.41 4.28
CA ALA A 109 11.64 1.33 3.19
C ALA A 109 12.44 0.96 1.93
N TRP A 110 11.83 1.21 0.78
CA TRP A 110 12.41 0.99 -0.54
C TRP A 110 12.14 2.22 -1.39
N SER A 111 13.12 2.65 -2.18
CA SER A 111 12.96 3.74 -3.13
C SER A 111 13.48 3.33 -4.50
N ARG A 112 12.94 3.97 -5.53
CA ARG A 112 13.44 3.86 -6.89
C ARG A 112 13.37 5.24 -7.51
N ASP A 113 14.47 5.68 -8.10
CA ASP A 113 14.47 6.89 -8.91
C ASP A 113 13.73 6.62 -10.23
N LEU A 114 12.80 7.51 -10.56
CA LEU A 114 12.01 7.48 -11.79
C LEU A 114 12.43 8.56 -12.77
N SER A 115 13.38 9.43 -12.39
CA SER A 115 13.99 10.36 -13.33
C SER A 115 14.85 9.58 -14.32
N HIS A 116 14.40 9.56 -15.57
CA HIS A 116 15.09 9.02 -16.72
C HIS A 116 16.08 10.03 -17.29
#